data_AF-A0A967HAY6-F1
#
_entry.id   AF-A0A967HAY6-F1
#
_cell.length_a   1.000
_cell.length_b   1.000
_cell.length_c   1.000
_cell.angle_alpha   90.00
_cell.angle_beta   90.00
_cell.angle_gamma   90.00
#
_symmetry.space_group_name_H-M   'P 1'
#
loop_
_entity.id
_entity.type
_entity.pdbx_description
1 polymer ?
#
loop_
_entity_poly.entity_id
_entity_poly.type
_entity_poly.pdbx_seq_one_letter_code
_entity_poly.pdbx_strand_id
1 'polypeptide(L)'
;YPEMAAAGLWTTPRDLARYVLGVSRALDGARDAVISRETAEAMLTSGMGGWGLGPGVAGAGDSLRFSHGGANEGYRAFVVGYPQLGKGAALMTNSDAGGRLYMEILRSIALVYDW
;
A
#
# COMPACT_ATOMS: atom_id res chain seq x y z
N TYR A 1 -3.56 18.21 16.68
CA TYR A 1 -3.90 17.29 15.59
C TYR A 1 -4.81 16.18 16.12
N PRO A 2 -6.14 16.32 15.98
CA PRO A 2 -7.10 15.25 16.27
C PRO A 2 -6.94 14.01 15.36
N GLU A 3 -6.09 14.08 14.34
CA GLU A 3 -5.88 13.05 13.31
C GLU A 3 -4.88 11.96 13.72
N MET A 4 -4.55 11.79 15.00
CA MET A 4 -3.46 10.87 15.41
C MET A 4 -3.63 9.44 14.87
N ALA A 5 -4.86 8.92 14.83
CA ALA A 5 -5.15 7.59 14.28
C ALA A 5 -5.16 7.57 12.74
N ALA A 6 -5.52 8.68 12.09
CA ALA A 6 -5.70 8.74 10.63
C ALA A 6 -4.43 9.19 9.87
N ALA A 7 -3.60 10.04 10.49
CA ALA A 7 -2.46 10.70 9.84
C ALA A 7 -1.26 10.95 10.78
N GLY A 8 -1.31 10.45 12.03
CA GLY A 8 -0.27 10.69 13.04
C GLY A 8 0.90 9.69 13.04
N LEU A 9 0.82 8.60 12.25
CA LEU A 9 1.87 7.58 12.23
C LEU A 9 3.15 8.12 11.60
N TRP A 10 4.22 8.18 12.38
CA TRP A 10 5.57 8.43 11.88
C TRP A 10 6.24 7.10 11.51
N THR A 11 6.73 6.98 10.28
CA THR A 11 7.23 5.71 9.74
C THR A 11 8.26 5.93 8.62
N THR A 12 8.73 4.85 8.01
CA THR A 12 9.70 4.87 6.90
C THR A 12 9.15 4.13 5.67
N PRO A 13 9.69 4.37 4.46
CA PRO A 13 9.30 3.59 3.28
C PRO A 13 9.53 2.08 3.47
N ARG A 14 10.58 1.71 4.22
CA ARG A 14 10.89 0.32 4.54
C ARG A 14 9.80 -0.33 5.38
N ASP A 15 9.24 0.38 6.34
CA ASP A 15 8.18 -0.13 7.20
C ASP A 15 6.85 -0.22 6.44
N LEU A 16 6.54 0.73 5.55
CA LEU A 16 5.40 0.64 4.64
C LEU A 16 5.54 -0.54 3.65
N ALA A 17 6.75 -0.81 3.16
CA ALA A 17 7.01 -2.00 2.34
C ALA A 17 6.81 -3.30 3.14
N ARG A 18 7.20 -3.34 4.42
CA ARG A 18 6.90 -4.46 5.32
C ARG A 18 5.41 -4.63 5.57
N TYR A 19 4.65 -3.54 5.68
CA TYR A 19 3.19 -3.60 5.75
C TYR A 19 2.61 -4.30 4.50
N VAL A 20 3.06 -3.92 3.30
CA VAL A 20 2.61 -4.55 2.04
C VAL A 20 2.90 -6.06 2.04
N LEU A 21 4.13 -6.42 2.40
CA LEU A 21 4.53 -7.84 2.49
C LEU A 21 3.74 -8.59 3.57
N GLY A 22 3.47 -7.94 4.71
CA GLY A 22 2.69 -8.51 5.81
C GLY A 22 1.25 -8.84 5.40
N VAL A 23 0.57 -7.90 4.72
CA VAL A 23 -0.78 -8.13 4.17
C VAL A 23 -0.75 -9.26 3.14
N SER A 24 0.24 -9.26 2.25
CA SER A 24 0.38 -10.29 1.21
C SER A 24 0.59 -11.69 1.81
N ARG A 25 1.45 -11.80 2.83
CA ARG A 25 1.69 -13.06 3.56
C ARG A 25 0.47 -13.53 4.34
N ALA A 26 -0.29 -12.60 4.94
CA ALA A 26 -1.54 -12.94 5.61
C ALA A 26 -2.57 -13.50 4.62
N LEU A 27 -2.68 -12.88 3.44
CA LEU A 27 -3.57 -13.35 2.37
C LEU A 27 -3.19 -14.76 1.89
N ASP A 28 -1.88 -15.06 1.83
CA ASP A 28 -1.35 -16.40 1.49
C ASP A 28 -1.49 -17.42 2.64
N GLY A 29 -1.97 -17.01 3.82
CA GLY A 29 -2.19 -17.89 4.95
C GLY A 29 -0.93 -18.26 5.73
N ALA A 30 0.09 -17.40 5.72
CA ALA A 30 1.31 -17.60 6.51
C ALA A 30 0.99 -17.75 8.00
N ARG A 31 1.56 -18.79 8.64
CA ARG A 31 1.26 -19.15 10.04
C ARG A 31 1.71 -18.11 11.07
N ASP A 32 2.69 -17.29 10.73
CA ASP A 32 3.27 -16.22 11.55
C ASP A 32 2.78 -14.83 11.13
N ALA A 33 1.70 -14.76 10.34
CA ALA A 33 1.10 -13.49 9.95
C ALA A 33 0.55 -12.72 11.15
N VAL A 34 0.71 -11.39 11.12
CA VAL A 34 0.26 -10.48 12.19
C VAL A 34 -1.27 -10.35 12.24
N ILE A 35 -1.94 -10.55 11.09
CA ILE A 35 -3.40 -10.56 10.94
C ILE A 35 -3.84 -11.90 10.35
N SER A 36 -5.10 -12.27 10.57
CA SER A 36 -5.67 -13.49 9.98
C SER A 36 -5.83 -13.36 8.46
N ARG A 37 -5.90 -14.49 7.77
CA ARG A 37 -6.18 -14.53 6.34
C ARG A 37 -7.53 -13.89 6.01
N GLU A 38 -8.55 -14.19 6.81
CA GLU A 38 -9.90 -13.64 6.66
C GLU A 38 -9.90 -12.11 6.80
N THR A 39 -9.07 -11.58 7.70
CA THR A 39 -8.89 -10.13 7.86
C THR A 39 -8.23 -9.52 6.63
N ALA A 40 -7.19 -10.15 6.09
CA ALA A 40 -6.52 -9.69 4.87
C ALA A 40 -7.47 -9.75 3.66
N GLU A 41 -8.27 -10.82 3.53
CA GLU A 41 -9.30 -10.95 2.49
C GLU A 41 -10.35 -9.83 2.60
N ALA A 42 -10.82 -9.52 3.82
CA ALA A 42 -11.76 -8.43 4.04
C ALA A 42 -11.15 -7.05 3.72
N MET A 43 -9.89 -6.81 4.11
CA MET A 43 -9.16 -5.59 3.76
C MET A 43 -9.02 -5.40 2.24
N LEU A 44 -8.88 -6.49 1.50
CA LEU A 44 -8.63 -6.51 0.06
C LEU A 44 -9.87 -6.82 -0.79
N THR A 45 -11.04 -6.87 -0.17
CA THR A 45 -12.31 -6.98 -0.90
C THR A 45 -12.80 -5.59 -1.26
N SER A 46 -12.89 -5.29 -2.56
CA SER A 46 -13.35 -3.98 -3.04
C SER A 46 -14.82 -3.75 -2.69
N GLY A 47 -15.10 -2.69 -1.93
CA GLY A 47 -16.42 -2.15 -1.65
C GLY A 47 -16.74 -0.90 -2.47
N MET A 48 -17.43 0.05 -1.83
CA MET A 48 -17.89 1.29 -2.48
C MET A 48 -16.71 2.13 -2.98
N GLY A 49 -16.77 2.56 -4.24
CA GLY A 49 -15.75 3.43 -4.84
C GLY A 49 -14.38 2.78 -5.03
N GLY A 50 -14.29 1.45 -4.97
CA GLY A 50 -13.01 0.74 -5.09
C GLY A 50 -12.19 0.75 -3.80
N TRP A 51 -12.82 0.88 -2.63
CA TRP A 51 -12.15 0.83 -1.33
C TRP A 51 -12.51 -0.43 -0.57
N GLY A 52 -11.51 -1.11 -0.01
CA GLY A 52 -11.71 -2.16 0.99
C GLY A 52 -11.74 -1.60 2.40
N LEU A 53 -11.40 -2.42 3.39
CA LEU A 53 -11.26 -1.96 4.78
C LEU A 53 -9.90 -1.27 4.99
N GLY A 54 -9.81 -0.01 4.59
CA GLY A 54 -8.59 0.80 4.69
C GLY A 54 -8.03 1.18 3.31
N PRO A 55 -7.44 0.25 2.54
CA PRO A 55 -6.80 0.58 1.27
C PRO A 55 -7.81 0.68 0.10
N GLY A 56 -7.43 1.43 -0.92
CA GLY A 56 -8.05 1.35 -2.24
C GLY A 56 -7.65 0.04 -2.90
N VAL A 57 -8.60 -0.65 -3.52
CA VAL A 57 -8.47 -1.97 -4.13
C VAL A 57 -8.88 -1.90 -5.59
N ALA A 58 -8.08 -2.48 -6.48
CA ALA A 58 -8.38 -2.56 -7.90
C ALA A 58 -7.77 -3.80 -8.55
N GLY A 59 -8.32 -4.22 -9.69
CA GLY A 59 -7.89 -5.43 -10.38
C GLY A 59 -8.40 -6.72 -9.71
N ALA A 60 -8.00 -7.86 -10.27
CA ALA A 60 -8.36 -9.20 -9.79
C ALA A 60 -7.29 -10.22 -10.23
N GLY A 61 -7.26 -11.40 -9.58
CA GLY A 61 -6.23 -12.41 -9.83
C GLY A 61 -4.83 -11.83 -9.67
N ASP A 62 -3.94 -12.07 -10.62
CA ASP A 62 -2.55 -11.57 -10.61
C ASP A 62 -2.45 -10.04 -10.71
N SER A 63 -3.51 -9.38 -11.20
CA SER A 63 -3.58 -7.91 -11.30
C SER A 63 -4.19 -7.24 -10.07
N LEU A 64 -4.64 -8.02 -9.08
CA LEU A 64 -5.16 -7.47 -7.84
C LEU A 64 -4.06 -6.63 -7.20
N ARG A 65 -4.43 -5.39 -6.86
CA ARG A 65 -3.56 -4.46 -6.16
C ARG A 65 -4.33 -3.72 -5.11
N PHE A 66 -3.60 -3.31 -4.07
CA PHE A 66 -4.11 -2.39 -3.07
C PHE A 66 -3.16 -1.20 -2.91
N SER A 67 -3.70 -0.05 -2.55
CA SER A 67 -2.92 1.18 -2.43
C SER A 67 -3.51 2.13 -1.40
N HIS A 68 -2.68 3.04 -0.90
CA HIS A 68 -3.13 4.13 -0.06
C HIS A 68 -2.21 5.34 -0.23
N GLY A 69 -2.80 6.52 -0.32
CA GLY A 69 -2.06 7.79 -0.31
C GLY A 69 -1.91 8.33 1.11
N GLY A 70 -0.92 9.19 1.32
CA GLY A 70 -0.76 9.93 2.58
C GLY A 70 -0.36 11.37 2.29
N ALA A 71 -0.94 12.30 3.03
CA ALA A 71 -0.61 13.71 2.93
C ALA A 71 -0.68 14.37 4.29
N ASN A 72 0.42 14.99 4.70
CA ASN A 72 0.49 15.96 5.78
C ASN A 72 1.18 17.20 5.24
N GLU A 73 1.12 18.33 5.96
CA GLU A 73 1.78 19.56 5.55
C GLU A 73 3.29 19.32 5.30
N GLY A 74 3.75 19.58 4.08
CA GLY A 74 5.13 19.35 3.69
C GLY A 74 5.53 17.89 3.43
N TYR A 75 4.62 16.92 3.54
CA TYR A 75 4.93 15.50 3.33
C TYR A 75 3.89 14.79 2.46
N ARG A 76 4.36 13.88 1.61
CA ARG A 76 3.49 12.96 0.87
C ARG A 76 4.01 11.54 1.02
N ALA A 77 3.08 10.58 1.08
CA ALA A 77 3.37 9.16 0.99
C ALA A 77 2.44 8.49 -0.04
N PHE A 78 2.89 7.37 -0.60
CA PHE A 78 2.06 6.48 -1.40
C PHE A 78 2.58 5.05 -1.27
N VAL A 79 1.67 4.10 -1.12
CA VAL A 79 1.99 2.68 -1.10
C VAL A 79 1.12 1.96 -2.12
N VAL A 80 1.69 0.97 -2.82
CA VAL A 80 0.97 0.02 -3.65
C VAL A 80 1.54 -1.38 -3.46
N GLY A 81 0.67 -2.39 -3.38
CA GLY A 81 1.03 -3.79 -3.26
C GLY A 81 0.26 -4.67 -4.23
N TYR A 82 0.90 -5.72 -4.73
CA TYR A 82 0.38 -6.75 -5.64
C TYR A 82 0.57 -8.10 -4.95
N PRO A 83 -0.38 -8.52 -4.11
CA PRO A 83 -0.14 -9.62 -3.17
C PRO A 83 0.11 -10.95 -3.88
N GLN A 84 -0.54 -11.20 -5.02
CA GLN A 84 -0.34 -12.40 -5.84
C GLN A 84 1.06 -12.47 -6.46
N LEU A 85 1.68 -11.32 -6.69
CA LEU A 85 3.03 -11.24 -7.25
C LEU A 85 4.11 -11.14 -6.17
N GLY A 86 3.74 -10.92 -4.90
CA GLY A 86 4.68 -10.59 -3.83
C GLY A 86 5.45 -9.28 -4.08
N LYS A 87 4.92 -8.39 -4.93
CA LYS A 87 5.56 -7.13 -5.34
C LYS A 87 4.85 -5.93 -4.73
N GLY A 88 5.56 -4.81 -4.65
CA GLY A 88 5.00 -3.55 -4.18
C GLY A 88 6.04 -2.45 -4.10
N ALA A 89 5.57 -1.23 -3.86
CA ALA A 89 6.41 -0.06 -3.70
C ALA A 89 5.84 0.87 -2.63
N ALA A 90 6.74 1.51 -1.88
CA ALA A 90 6.42 2.58 -0.95
C ALA A 90 7.26 3.80 -1.30
N LEU A 91 6.60 4.94 -1.48
CA LEU A 91 7.20 6.21 -1.85
C LEU A 91 6.87 7.22 -0.75
N MET A 92 7.88 7.95 -0.28
CA MET A 92 7.71 9.06 0.65
C MET A 92 8.55 10.24 0.18
N THR A 93 7.99 11.43 0.34
CA THR A 93 8.64 12.70 -0.02
C THR A 93 8.36 13.74 1.06
N ASN A 94 9.30 14.65 1.24
CA ASN A 94 9.23 15.78 2.17
C ASN A 94 8.89 17.09 1.45
N SER A 95 7.93 17.03 0.52
CA SER A 95 7.39 18.20 -0.16
C SER A 95 5.93 18.01 -0.50
N ASP A 96 5.12 19.07 -0.39
CA ASP A 96 3.73 19.06 -0.85
C ASP A 96 3.59 18.76 -2.36
N ALA A 97 4.63 19.08 -3.14
CA ALA A 97 4.68 18.80 -4.58
C ALA A 97 5.14 17.36 -4.89
N GLY A 98 5.67 16.62 -3.91
CA GLY A 98 6.32 15.33 -4.15
C GLY A 98 5.41 14.25 -4.72
N GLY A 99 4.10 14.35 -4.49
CA GLY A 99 3.10 13.43 -5.07
C GLY A 99 3.08 13.41 -6.61
N ARG A 100 3.58 14.47 -7.27
CA ARG A 100 3.68 14.55 -8.73
C ARG A 100 4.66 13.52 -9.30
N LEU A 101 5.63 13.08 -8.51
CA LEU A 101 6.68 12.15 -8.95
C LEU A 101 6.27 10.68 -8.88
N TYR A 102 5.15 10.37 -8.22
CA TYR A 102 4.81 8.99 -7.88
C TYR A 102 4.64 8.09 -9.09
N MET A 103 3.89 8.55 -10.10
CA MET A 103 3.60 7.73 -11.28
C MET A 103 4.86 7.52 -12.14
N GLU A 104 5.74 8.51 -12.23
CA GLU A 104 7.01 8.39 -12.96
C GLU A 104 7.96 7.41 -12.27
N ILE A 105 8.06 7.49 -10.94
CA ILE A 105 8.88 6.55 -10.15
C ILE A 105 8.30 5.13 -10.23
N LEU A 106 6.98 4.96 -10.07
CA LEU A 106 6.34 3.64 -10.17
C LEU A 106 6.53 3.00 -11.55
N ARG A 107 6.39 3.78 -12.63
CA ARG A 107 6.69 3.29 -13.99
C ARG A 107 8.15 2.91 -14.16
N SER A 108 9.06 3.66 -13.56
CA SER A 108 10.50 3.35 -13.59
C SER A 108 10.82 2.06 -12.82
N ILE A 109 10.19 1.84 -11.65
CA ILE A 109 10.29 0.59 -10.90
C ILE A 109 9.76 -0.56 -11.76
N ALA A 110 8.58 -0.41 -12.36
CA ALA A 110 7.98 -1.45 -13.21
C ALA A 110 8.91 -1.86 -14.36
N LEU A 111 9.53 -0.87 -15.02
CA LEU A 111 10.47 -1.10 -16.11
C LEU A 111 11.78 -1.78 -15.65
N VAL A 112 12.33 -1.42 -14.49
CA VAL A 112 13.61 -1.97 -14.00
C VAL A 112 13.44 -3.37 -13.39
N TYR A 113 12.28 -3.68 -12.80
CA TYR A 113 12.03 -4.92 -12.08
C TYR A 113 11.08 -5.89 -12.80
N ASP A 114 10.83 -5.67 -14.10
CA ASP A 114 9.96 -6.47 -14.96
C ASP A 114 8.64 -6.83 -14.25
N TRP A 115 7.92 -5.78 -13.85
CA TRP A 115 6.70 -5.85 -13.05
C TRP A 115 5.51 -5.34 -13.86
#